data_AF-A0A211ZKM7-F1
#
_entry.id   AF-A0A211ZKM7-F1
#
_cell.length_a   1.000
_cell.length_b   1.000
_cell.length_c   1.000
_cell.angle_alpha   90.00
_cell.angle_beta   90.00
_cell.angle_gamma   90.00
#
_symmetry.space_group_name_H-M   'P 1'
#
loop_
_entity.id
_entity.type
_entity.pdbx_description
1 polymer ?
#
loop_
_entity_poly.entity_id
_entity_poly.type
_entity_poly.pdbx_seq_one_letter_code
_entity_poly.pdbx_strand_id
1 'polypeptide(L)' 'MWTVEDAKVHLSEILRRARAGEPQVIGTRDPCVVISAEAFAALTRPDDQHLGCWLIQHAPSGIEIELPSRK' A
#
# COMPACT_ATOMS: atom_id res chain seq x y z
N MET A 1 8.52 15.02 12.88
CA MET A 1 7.38 14.32 13.49
C MET A 1 6.55 15.35 14.22
N TRP A 2 5.26 15.43 13.92
CA TRP A 2 4.37 16.45 14.48
C TRP A 2 3.76 15.97 15.79
N THR A 3 3.65 16.84 16.79
CA THR A 3 2.72 16.59 17.89
C THR A 3 1.28 16.80 17.41
N VAL A 4 0.30 16.26 18.14
CA VAL A 4 -1.12 16.47 17.80
C VAL A 4 -1.49 17.95 17.90
N GLU A 5 -0.92 18.68 18.85
CA GLU A 5 -1.16 20.12 19.04
C GLU A 5 -0.58 20.94 17.88
N ASP A 6 0.70 20.70 17.54
CA ASP A 6 1.34 21.39 16.42
C ASP A 6 0.64 21.11 15.09
N ALA A 7 0.17 19.88 14.90
CA ALA A 7 -0.53 19.48 13.69
C ALA A 7 -1.85 20.23 13.49
N LYS A 8 -2.57 20.56 14.57
CA LYS A 8 -3.82 21.35 14.48
C LYS A 8 -3.54 22.78 14.03
N VAL A 9 -2.46 23.38 14.53
CA VAL A 9 -2.06 24.75 14.16
C VAL A 9 -1.51 24.80 12.73
N HIS A 10 -0.76 23.77 12.33
CA HIS A 10 -0.04 23.73 11.05
C HIS A 10 -0.69 22.80 10.01
N LEU A 11 -2.01 22.54 10.13
CA LEU A 11 -2.71 21.59 9.29
C LEU A 11 -2.53 21.89 7.80
N SER A 12 -2.61 23.16 7.40
CA SER A 12 -2.42 23.57 6.01
C SER A 12 -1.04 23.21 5.45
N GLU A 13 0.02 23.33 6.26
CA GLU A 13 1.38 22.98 5.87
C GLU A 13 1.55 21.46 5.77
N ILE A 14 0.99 20.72 6.71
CA ILE A 14 0.96 19.25 6.68
C ILE A 14 0.29 18.76 5.38
N LEU A 15 -0.87 19.32 5.04
CA LEU A 15 -1.58 18.97 3.80
C LEU A 15 -0.83 19.40 2.54
N ARG A 16 -0.06 20.50 2.59
CA ARG A 16 0.80 20.92 1.47
C ARG A 16 1.92 19.92 1.23
N ARG A 17 2.62 19.48 2.29
CA ARG A 17 3.69 18.47 2.19
C ARG A 17 3.18 17.10 1.78
N ALA A 18 2.05 16.66 2.34
CA ALA A 18 1.41 15.41 1.94
C ALA A 18 1.05 15.39 0.45
N ARG A 19 0.58 16.52 -0.10
CA ARG A 19 0.32 16.66 -1.55
C ARG A 19 1.59 16.73 -2.40
N ALA A 20 2.70 17.20 -1.84
CA ALA A 20 4.01 17.16 -2.50
C ALA A 20 4.64 15.75 -2.53
N GLY A 21 3.96 14.74 -1.97
CA GLY A 21 4.45 13.36 -1.92
C GLY A 21 5.25 13.05 -0.66
N GLU A 22 5.32 13.96 0.32
CA GLU A 22 6.02 13.74 1.59
C GLU A 22 5.04 13.29 2.68
N PRO A 23 5.09 12.03 3.16
CA PRO A 23 4.25 11.56 4.25
C PRO A 23 4.52 12.31 5.56
N GLN A 24 3.46 12.76 6.24
CA GLN A 24 3.57 13.47 7.50
C GLN A 24 3.09 12.59 8.65
N VAL A 25 3.95 12.37 9.64
CA VAL A 25 3.63 11.55 10.83
C VAL A 25 3.22 12.44 12.00
N ILE A 26 2.08 12.15 12.61
CA ILE A 26 1.49 12.88 13.73
C ILE A 26 1.36 11.96 14.95
N GLY A 27 1.87 12.43 16.09
CA GLY A 27 1.81 11.75 17.38
C GLY A 27 3.02 10.86 17.67
N THR A 28 3.23 10.58 18.96
CA THR A 28 4.29 9.70 19.47
C THR A 28 3.76 8.37 20.00
N ARG A 29 2.55 8.36 20.59
CA ARG A 29 1.83 7.16 21.02
C ARG A 29 0.68 6.93 20.03
N ASP A 30 0.73 5.82 19.31
CA ASP A 30 -0.18 5.47 18.20
C ASP A 30 -0.15 6.50 17.04
N PRO A 31 0.99 6.59 16.31
CA PRO A 31 1.17 7.62 15.30
C PRO A 31 0.27 7.40 14.08
N CYS A 32 -0.34 8.48 13.61
CA CYS A 32 -1.09 8.48 12.35
C CYS A 32 -0.24 9.12 11.23
N VAL A 33 -0.45 8.66 9.99
CA VAL A 33 0.25 9.18 8.81
C VAL A 33 -0.74 9.88 7.88
N VAL A 34 -0.36 11.08 7.42
CA VAL A 34 -1.08 11.85 6.41
C VAL A 34 -0.33 11.78 5.09
N ILE A 35 -0.99 11.26 4.06
CA ILE A 35 -0.52 11.19 2.68
C ILE A 35 -1.57 11.79 1.73
N SER A 36 -1.21 12.02 0.47
CA SER A 36 -2.19 12.40 -0.54
C SER A 36 -3.19 11.27 -0.78
N ALA A 37 -4.41 11.63 -1.17
CA ALA A 37 -5.44 10.65 -1.53
C ALA A 37 -5.00 9.77 -2.73
N GLU A 38 -4.22 10.35 -3.66
CA GLU A 38 -3.62 9.62 -4.78
C GLU A 38 -2.65 8.54 -4.30
N ALA A 39 -1.74 8.88 -3.39
CA ALA A 39 -0.80 7.91 -2.81
C ALA A 39 -1.52 6.82 -2.03
N PHE A 40 -2.56 7.18 -1.27
CA PHE A 40 -3.41 6.21 -0.58
C PHE A 40 -4.09 5.26 -1.58
N ALA A 41 -4.72 5.80 -2.62
CA ALA A 41 -5.38 5.00 -3.64
C ALA A 41 -4.43 4.08 -4.42
N ALA A 42 -3.17 4.48 -4.62
CA ALA A 42 -2.15 3.63 -5.22
C ALA A 42 -1.75 2.47 -4.31
N LEU A 43 -1.64 2.72 -3.00
CA LEU A 43 -1.30 1.69 -2.00
C LEU A 43 -2.45 0.73 -1.70
N THR A 44 -3.69 1.23 -1.73
CA THR A 44 -4.88 0.43 -1.41
C THR A 44 -5.59 -0.10 -2.65
N ARG A 45 -5.06 0.19 -3.86
CA ARG A 45 -5.54 -0.48 -5.05
C ARG A 45 -5.33 -1.98 -4.80
N PRO A 46 -6.40 -2.79 -4.83
CA PRO A 46 -6.21 -4.23 -4.87
C PRO A 46 -5.23 -4.49 -6.01
N ASP A 47 -4.15 -5.21 -5.74
CA ASP A 47 -3.42 -5.80 -6.85
C ASP A 47 -4.46 -6.65 -7.60
N ASP A 48 -4.94 -6.15 -8.74
CA ASP A 48 -5.79 -6.91 -9.68
C ASP A 48 -5.05 -8.17 -10.17
N GLN A 49 -3.82 -8.38 -9.73
CA GLN A 49 -3.23 -9.70 -9.61
C GLN A 49 -3.91 -10.47 -8.48
N HIS A 50 -5.16 -10.85 -8.72
CA HIS A 50 -5.65 -12.13 -8.23
C HIS A 50 -4.59 -13.17 -8.63
N LEU A 51 -3.72 -13.56 -7.69
CA LEU A 51 -2.62 -14.48 -7.97
C LEU A 51 -3.13 -15.76 -8.65
N GLY A 52 -4.37 -16.17 -8.34
CA GLY A 52 -5.06 -17.25 -9.05
C GLY A 52 -5.37 -16.95 -10.53
N CYS A 53 -5.80 -15.73 -10.86
CA CYS A 53 -6.04 -15.32 -12.25
C CYS A 53 -4.72 -15.21 -13.03
N TRP A 54 -3.68 -14.64 -12.40
CA TRP A 54 -2.33 -14.60 -12.98
C TRP A 54 -1.79 -16.02 -13.24
N LEU A 55 -1.96 -16.94 -12.26
CA LEU A 55 -1.60 -18.34 -12.44
C LEU A 55 -2.35 -18.98 -13.60
N ILE A 56 -3.65 -18.75 -13.76
CA ILE A 56 -4.39 -19.32 -14.90
C ILE A 56 -3.89 -18.76 -16.24
N GLN A 57 -3.56 -17.46 -16.30
CA GLN A 57 -3.12 -16.79 -17.53
C GLN A 57 -1.68 -17.14 -17.92
N HIS A 58 -0.81 -17.41 -16.94
CA HIS A 58 0.64 -17.58 -17.15
C HIS A 58 1.15 -18.97 -16.80
N ALA A 59 0.35 -19.84 -16.17
CA ALA A 59 0.73 -21.23 -15.96
C ALA A 59 0.92 -21.91 -17.32
N PRO A 60 2.01 -22.66 -17.50
CA PRO A 60 2.17 -23.49 -18.67
C PRO A 60 1.00 -24.46 -18.77
N SER A 61 0.16 -24.30 -19.79
CA SER A 61 -0.91 -25.23 -20.10
C SER A 61 -0.37 -26.33 -21.01
N GLY A 62 -0.63 -27.59 -20.66
CA GLY A 62 -0.27 -28.74 -21.49
C GLY A 62 1.12 -29.35 -21.24
N ILE A 63 1.81 -28.99 -20.15
CA ILE A 63 3.00 -29.73 -19.72
C ILE A 63 2.54 -30.95 -18.91
N GLU A 64 2.93 -32.14 -19.35
CA GLU A 64 2.76 -33.38 -18.59
C GLU A 64 3.73 -33.35 -17.40
N ILE A 65 3.21 -33.11 -16.20
CA ILE A 65 4.01 -33.12 -14.98
C ILE A 65 4.02 -34.57 -14.47
N GLU A 66 5.20 -35.18 -14.45
CA GLU A 66 5.37 -36.47 -13.76
C GLU A 66 5.07 -36.28 -12.27
N LEU A 67 3.99 -36.92 -11.81
CA LEU A 67 3.61 -36.87 -10.41
C LEU A 67 4.63 -37.67 -9.59
N PRO A 68 5.15 -37.13 -8.48
CA PRO A 68 6.06 -37.86 -7.62
C PRO A 68 5.38 -39.10 -7.05
N SER A 69 6.15 -40.20 -6.96
CA SER A 69 5.68 -41.46 -6.40
C SER A 69 5.21 -41.25 -4.96
N ARG A 70 3.92 -41.47 -4.71
CA ARG A 70 3.36 -41.54 -3.35
C ARG A 70 3.70 -42.90 -2.78
N LYS A 71 4.85 -42.98 -2.09
CA LYS A 71 5.13 -44.07 -1.15
C LYS A 71 4.41 -43.82 0.17
#